data_AF-A0A6P6P2G3-F1
#
_entry.id   AF-A0A6P6P2G3-F1
#
_cell.length_a   1.000
_cell.length_b   1.000
_cell.length_c   1.000
_cell.angle_alpha   90.00
_cell.angle_beta   90.00
_cell.angle_gamma   90.00
#
_symmetry.space_group_name_H-M   'P 1'
#
loop_
_entity.id
_entity.type
_entity.pdbx_description
1 polymer ?
#
loop_
_entity_poly.entity_id
_entity_poly.type
_entity_poly.pdbx_seq_one_letter_code
_entity_poly.pdbx_strand_id
1 'polypeptide(L)'
;MFGAEVASRFLEKWNTSFKEKVIQEARNLKETALLKQHLKAVLKEGSDTTDDPEWDSDMASLFVLLHLLTPQPAGRKRPKKISVGEATDHLVKFHKSFQSLDDHLLTTEGNPQPYLLASGTSKAQVSTFYIVLDRKVLPCQSCTSLGAFDELFKSHFVFSVKYDDALSSLYTFLQTTVYNIDISTTEETPRVKELRARLLNKH
;
A
#
# COMPACT_ATOMS: atom_id res chain seq x y z
N MET A 1 7.12 20.08 6.71
CA MET A 1 5.83 19.60 6.20
C MET A 1 5.63 20.16 4.80
N PHE A 2 5.27 19.34 3.81
CA PHE A 2 4.94 19.84 2.48
C PHE A 2 3.56 20.53 2.48
N GLY A 3 3.36 21.54 1.63
CA GLY A 3 2.15 22.36 1.61
C GLY A 3 0.87 21.58 1.25
N ALA A 4 -0.29 22.19 1.49
CA ALA A 4 -1.60 21.57 1.29
C ALA A 4 -1.81 21.00 -0.13
N GLU A 5 -1.32 21.72 -1.16
CA GLU A 5 -1.36 21.26 -2.55
C GLU A 5 -0.61 19.93 -2.74
N VAL A 6 0.58 19.80 -2.16
CA VAL A 6 1.35 18.55 -2.24
C VAL A 6 0.62 17.44 -1.47
N ALA A 7 0.06 17.77 -0.31
CA ALA A 7 -0.65 16.83 0.54
C ALA A 7 -1.92 16.26 -0.10
N SER A 8 -2.58 16.96 -1.03
CA SER A 8 -3.80 16.46 -1.68
C SER A 8 -3.54 15.59 -2.91
N ARG A 9 -2.33 15.65 -3.50
CA ARG A 9 -2.00 15.01 -4.80
C ARG A 9 -2.30 13.53 -4.86
N PHE A 10 -2.06 12.78 -3.80
CA PHE A 10 -2.33 11.34 -3.81
C PHE A 10 -3.82 11.06 -3.98
N LEU A 11 -4.67 11.66 -3.16
CA LEU A 11 -6.11 11.47 -3.24
C LEU A 11 -6.72 12.02 -4.55
N GLU A 12 -6.18 13.12 -5.07
CA GLU A 12 -6.62 13.71 -6.35
C GLU A 12 -6.21 12.87 -7.56
N LYS A 13 -5.00 12.30 -7.56
CA LYS A 13 -4.39 11.67 -8.74
C LYS A 13 -4.50 10.17 -8.78
N TRP A 14 -4.63 9.49 -7.63
CA TRP A 14 -4.57 8.03 -7.60
C TRP A 14 -5.64 7.40 -8.49
N ASN A 15 -6.91 7.71 -8.23
CA ASN A 15 -8.02 7.16 -9.00
C ASN A 15 -8.15 7.77 -10.41
N THR A 16 -7.71 9.00 -10.63
CA THR A 16 -7.87 9.70 -11.91
C THR A 16 -6.78 9.40 -12.92
N SER A 17 -5.55 9.13 -12.46
CA SER A 17 -4.36 9.11 -13.32
C SER A 17 -3.50 7.86 -13.17
N PHE A 18 -3.47 7.23 -12.01
CA PHE A 18 -2.52 6.14 -11.70
C PHE A 18 -3.15 4.76 -11.62
N LYS A 19 -4.31 4.61 -10.98
CA LYS A 19 -4.94 3.32 -10.68
C LYS A 19 -5.10 2.46 -11.94
N GLU A 20 -5.69 3.00 -13.01
CA GLU A 20 -5.86 2.26 -14.27
C GLU A 20 -4.53 1.88 -14.91
N LYS A 21 -3.55 2.79 -14.93
CA LYS A 21 -2.22 2.52 -15.51
C LYS A 21 -1.47 1.45 -14.73
N VAL A 22 -1.59 1.44 -13.39
CA VAL A 22 -1.03 0.41 -12.51
C VAL A 22 -1.64 -0.96 -12.82
N ILE A 23 -2.97 -1.02 -13.00
CA ILE A 23 -3.65 -2.27 -13.38
C ILE A 23 -3.15 -2.78 -14.73
N GLN A 24 -3.06 -1.89 -15.73
CA GLN A 24 -2.59 -2.25 -17.07
C GLN A 24 -1.15 -2.75 -17.09
N GLU A 25 -0.24 -2.11 -16.34
CA GLU A 25 1.13 -2.60 -16.21
C GLU A 25 1.18 -3.95 -15.50
N ALA A 26 0.35 -4.15 -14.47
CA ALA A 26 0.34 -5.39 -13.69
C ALA A 26 -0.16 -6.60 -14.49
N ARG A 27 -1.05 -6.39 -15.47
CA ARG A 27 -1.49 -7.44 -16.42
C ARG A 27 -0.34 -8.01 -17.26
N ASN A 28 0.75 -7.28 -17.43
CA ASN A 28 1.94 -7.74 -18.16
C ASN A 28 2.91 -8.55 -17.28
N LEU A 29 2.67 -8.66 -15.98
CA LEU A 29 3.49 -9.47 -15.10
C LEU A 29 3.23 -10.96 -15.30
N LYS A 30 4.18 -11.78 -14.86
CA LYS A 30 3.93 -13.22 -14.77
C LYS A 30 2.76 -13.46 -13.82
N GLU A 31 1.77 -14.16 -14.32
CA GLU A 31 0.55 -14.44 -13.60
C GLU A 31 0.84 -15.32 -12.36
N THR A 32 0.35 -14.90 -11.20
CA THR A 32 0.40 -15.65 -9.93
C THR A 32 -0.99 -15.68 -9.29
N ALA A 33 -1.26 -16.65 -8.42
CA ALA A 33 -2.55 -16.74 -7.73
C ALA A 33 -2.89 -15.45 -6.95
N LEU A 34 -1.90 -14.91 -6.21
CA LEU A 34 -2.06 -13.67 -5.45
C LEU A 34 -2.28 -12.44 -6.36
N LEU A 35 -1.58 -12.36 -7.50
CA LEU A 35 -1.81 -11.28 -8.47
C LEU A 35 -3.21 -11.37 -9.09
N LYS A 36 -3.69 -12.56 -9.45
CA LYS A 36 -5.07 -12.76 -9.94
C LYS A 36 -6.09 -12.28 -8.94
N GLN A 37 -5.90 -12.63 -7.66
CA GLN A 37 -6.80 -12.25 -6.57
C GLN A 37 -6.87 -10.72 -6.41
N HIS A 38 -5.72 -10.05 -6.34
CA HIS A 38 -5.69 -8.58 -6.24
C HIS A 38 -6.27 -7.89 -7.49
N LEU A 39 -6.01 -8.41 -8.70
CA LEU A 39 -6.58 -7.86 -9.93
C LEU A 39 -8.11 -8.01 -9.96
N LYS A 40 -8.66 -9.15 -9.55
CA LYS A 40 -10.11 -9.36 -9.44
C LYS A 40 -10.74 -8.40 -8.44
N ALA A 41 -10.12 -8.24 -7.27
CA ALA A 41 -10.60 -7.33 -6.22
C ALA A 41 -10.62 -5.87 -6.69
N VAL A 42 -9.55 -5.43 -7.37
CA VAL A 42 -9.48 -4.10 -7.96
C VAL A 42 -10.58 -3.87 -9.00
N LEU A 43 -10.81 -4.83 -9.89
CA LEU A 43 -11.80 -4.75 -10.96
C LEU A 43 -13.24 -5.02 -10.48
N LYS A 44 -13.40 -5.43 -9.21
CA LYS A 44 -14.68 -5.89 -8.64
C LYS A 44 -15.29 -7.06 -9.43
N GLU A 45 -14.45 -7.90 -10.03
CA GLU A 45 -14.89 -9.06 -10.80
C GLU A 45 -15.13 -10.26 -9.86
N GLY A 46 -16.40 -10.68 -9.72
CA GLY A 46 -16.78 -11.92 -9.02
C GLY A 46 -17.24 -11.76 -7.57
N SER A 47 -17.91 -10.66 -7.21
CA SER A 47 -18.35 -10.38 -5.83
C SER A 47 -19.53 -11.20 -5.30
N ASP A 48 -20.03 -12.22 -6.01
CA ASP A 48 -21.31 -12.83 -5.63
C ASP A 48 -21.20 -14.10 -4.76
N THR A 49 -20.02 -14.69 -4.56
CA THR A 49 -19.96 -16.04 -3.94
C THR A 49 -18.70 -16.42 -3.12
N THR A 50 -17.83 -15.51 -2.71
CA THR A 50 -16.63 -15.90 -1.93
C THR A 50 -16.83 -15.81 -0.42
N ASP A 51 -16.57 -16.93 0.29
CA ASP A 51 -16.53 -17.02 1.76
C ASP A 51 -15.35 -16.25 2.39
N ASP A 52 -14.40 -15.75 1.57
CA ASP A 52 -13.29 -14.93 2.03
C ASP A 52 -13.47 -13.47 1.55
N PRO A 53 -13.99 -12.59 2.40
CA PRO A 53 -14.19 -11.18 2.06
C PRO A 53 -12.84 -10.50 1.82
N GLU A 54 -12.62 -10.12 0.57
CA GLU A 54 -11.41 -9.45 0.10
C GLU A 54 -11.41 -7.94 0.41
N TRP A 55 -10.24 -7.32 0.44
CA TRP A 55 -10.10 -5.87 0.54
C TRP A 55 -10.83 -5.11 -0.58
N ASP A 56 -11.20 -3.86 -0.31
CA ASP A 56 -11.83 -3.01 -1.31
C ASP A 56 -10.92 -2.74 -2.53
N SER A 57 -11.53 -2.25 -3.61
CA SER A 57 -10.85 -1.95 -4.88
C SER A 57 -9.69 -0.95 -4.74
N ASP A 58 -9.74 -0.07 -3.76
CA ASP A 58 -8.73 0.96 -3.53
C ASP A 58 -7.50 0.37 -2.82
N MET A 59 -7.71 -0.36 -1.73
CA MET A 59 -6.64 -1.09 -1.05
C MET A 59 -6.01 -2.13 -1.96
N ALA A 60 -6.82 -2.88 -2.71
CA ALA A 60 -6.31 -3.86 -3.66
C ALA A 60 -5.44 -3.20 -4.74
N SER A 61 -5.70 -1.95 -5.13
CA SER A 61 -4.87 -1.23 -6.11
C SER A 61 -3.48 -0.91 -5.60
N LEU A 62 -3.34 -0.69 -4.28
CA LEU A 62 -2.03 -0.54 -3.62
C LEU A 62 -1.27 -1.87 -3.61
N PHE A 63 -1.96 -3.00 -3.42
CA PHE A 63 -1.32 -4.32 -3.52
C PHE A 63 -0.91 -4.67 -4.95
N VAL A 64 -1.67 -4.24 -5.96
CA VAL A 64 -1.26 -4.36 -7.37
C VAL A 64 0.02 -3.54 -7.62
N LEU A 65 0.14 -2.34 -7.03
CA LEU A 65 1.38 -1.57 -7.09
C LEU A 65 2.55 -2.32 -6.41
N LEU A 66 2.32 -3.01 -5.29
CA LEU A 66 3.35 -3.88 -4.67
C LEU A 66 3.84 -4.97 -5.62
N HIS A 67 2.96 -5.62 -6.40
CA HIS A 67 3.38 -6.61 -7.41
C HIS A 67 4.31 -6.03 -8.48
N LEU A 68 4.13 -4.76 -8.85
CA LEU A 68 4.97 -4.08 -9.84
C LEU A 68 6.33 -3.71 -9.27
N LEU A 69 6.38 -3.30 -8.01
CA LEU A 69 7.58 -2.79 -7.34
C LEU A 69 8.39 -3.88 -6.66
N THR A 70 7.76 -4.99 -6.27
CA THR A 70 8.48 -6.16 -5.80
C THR A 70 9.27 -6.76 -6.95
N PRO A 71 10.56 -7.06 -6.73
CA PRO A 71 11.41 -7.59 -7.77
C PRO A 71 10.94 -8.99 -8.15
N GLN A 72 10.52 -9.12 -9.40
CA GLN A 72 10.21 -10.42 -10.00
C GLN A 72 11.46 -11.31 -9.91
N PRO A 73 11.31 -12.61 -9.61
CA PRO A 73 12.44 -13.50 -9.38
C PRO A 73 13.30 -13.62 -10.65
N ALA A 74 14.39 -12.84 -10.68
CA ALA A 74 15.41 -12.86 -11.71
C ALA A 74 16.77 -13.13 -11.06
N GLY A 75 17.22 -14.38 -11.13
CA GLY A 75 18.63 -14.74 -10.91
C GLY A 75 19.08 -14.95 -9.47
N ARG A 76 20.09 -15.82 -9.33
CA ARG A 76 20.60 -16.45 -8.09
C ARG A 76 21.39 -15.45 -7.23
N LYS A 77 21.10 -15.48 -5.92
CA LYS A 77 21.79 -14.77 -4.80
C LYS A 77 21.51 -13.27 -4.68
N ARG A 78 20.38 -12.93 -4.06
CA ARG A 78 20.16 -11.64 -3.40
C ARG A 78 19.60 -11.92 -1.99
N PRO A 79 19.86 -11.04 -1.00
CA PRO A 79 19.33 -11.21 0.37
C PRO A 79 17.82 -11.43 0.33
N LYS A 80 17.28 -12.21 1.28
CA LYS A 80 15.85 -12.55 1.39
C LYS A 80 15.01 -11.29 1.17
N LYS A 81 14.41 -11.18 -0.01
CA LYS A 81 13.45 -10.13 -0.32
C LYS A 81 12.09 -10.66 0.10
N ILE A 82 11.33 -9.85 0.84
CA ILE A 82 9.99 -10.23 1.28
C ILE A 82 9.10 -10.51 0.06
N SER A 83 8.22 -11.49 0.20
CA SER A 83 7.19 -11.81 -0.77
C SER A 83 6.14 -10.70 -0.83
N VAL A 84 5.33 -10.67 -1.89
CA VAL A 84 4.22 -9.70 -1.99
C VAL A 84 3.19 -9.92 -0.87
N GLY A 85 2.96 -11.17 -0.45
CA GLY A 85 2.07 -11.45 0.67
C GLY A 85 2.59 -10.83 1.97
N GLU A 86 3.87 -11.04 2.29
CA GLU A 86 4.51 -10.38 3.44
C GLU A 86 4.47 -8.85 3.30
N ALA A 87 4.65 -8.30 2.10
CA ALA A 87 4.57 -6.86 1.87
C ALA A 87 3.15 -6.30 2.13
N THR A 88 2.11 -7.03 1.73
CA THR A 88 0.72 -6.70 2.06
C THR A 88 0.51 -6.71 3.58
N ASP A 89 1.00 -7.74 4.28
CA ASP A 89 0.87 -7.88 5.74
C ASP A 89 1.65 -6.81 6.52
N HIS A 90 2.75 -6.32 5.96
CA HIS A 90 3.51 -5.20 6.49
C HIS A 90 2.82 -3.86 6.24
N LEU A 91 2.00 -3.76 5.18
CA LEU A 91 1.31 -2.53 4.83
C LEU A 91 0.03 -2.34 5.65
N VAL A 92 -0.78 -3.38 5.73
CA VAL A 92 -2.08 -3.33 6.40
C VAL A 92 -2.42 -4.66 7.07
N LYS A 93 -2.95 -4.56 8.29
CA LYS A 93 -3.50 -5.69 9.05
C LYS A 93 -4.99 -5.51 9.25
N PHE A 94 -5.72 -6.62 9.20
CA PHE A 94 -7.13 -6.64 9.54
C PHE A 94 -7.34 -7.01 11.01
N HIS A 95 -8.17 -6.24 11.70
CA HIS A 95 -8.58 -6.44 13.09
C HIS A 95 -10.09 -6.56 13.18
N LYS A 96 -10.59 -7.66 13.74
CA LYS A 96 -12.03 -7.84 13.87
C LYS A 96 -12.56 -6.94 14.99
N SER A 97 -13.53 -6.08 14.68
CA SER A 97 -13.93 -4.94 15.55
C SER A 97 -14.37 -5.27 16.98
N PHE A 98 -14.73 -6.52 17.27
CA PHE A 98 -15.08 -6.97 18.63
C PHE A 98 -13.89 -7.48 19.47
N GLN A 99 -12.68 -7.50 18.90
CA GLN A 99 -11.46 -7.86 19.62
C GLN A 99 -10.79 -6.60 20.20
N SER A 100 -10.08 -6.73 21.32
CA SER A 100 -9.34 -5.61 21.91
C SER A 100 -8.18 -5.19 21.01
N LEU A 101 -8.00 -3.87 20.82
CA LEU A 101 -6.83 -3.33 20.12
C LEU A 101 -5.54 -3.58 20.91
N ASP A 102 -5.60 -3.62 22.24
CA ASP A 102 -4.44 -3.89 23.08
C ASP A 102 -3.93 -5.33 22.90
N ASP A 103 -4.83 -6.30 22.72
CA ASP A 103 -4.46 -7.70 22.43
C ASP A 103 -3.72 -7.80 21.09
N HIS A 104 -4.12 -7.01 20.09
CA HIS A 104 -3.43 -6.94 18.80
C HIS A 104 -2.00 -6.40 18.93
N LEU A 105 -1.80 -5.35 19.75
CA LEU A 105 -0.48 -4.77 20.00
C LEU A 105 0.46 -5.75 20.72
N LEU A 106 -0.07 -6.53 21.66
CA LEU A 106 0.70 -7.53 22.41
C LEU A 106 1.09 -8.74 21.55
N THR A 107 0.26 -9.11 20.59
CA THR A 107 0.51 -10.28 19.70
C THR A 107 1.39 -9.97 18.49
N THR A 108 1.58 -8.68 18.18
CA THR A 108 2.30 -8.21 16.99
C THR A 108 3.74 -7.75 17.32
N GLU A 109 4.33 -8.24 18.42
CA GLU A 109 5.70 -7.89 18.79
C GLU A 109 6.71 -8.27 17.68
N GLY A 110 7.47 -7.27 17.21
CA GLY A 110 8.52 -7.43 16.19
C GLY A 110 8.13 -7.02 14.77
N ASN A 111 6.87 -6.69 14.52
CA ASN A 111 6.47 -6.18 13.20
C ASN A 111 7.02 -4.77 12.92
N PRO A 112 7.51 -4.51 11.69
CA PRO A 112 7.90 -3.17 11.28
C PRO A 112 6.73 -2.19 11.40
N GLN A 113 7.03 -1.00 11.92
CA GLN A 113 6.08 0.11 12.04
C GLN A 113 6.65 1.32 11.30
N PRO A 114 5.80 2.22 10.78
CA PRO A 114 4.35 2.24 10.91
C PRO A 114 3.59 1.38 9.88
N TYR A 115 2.39 0.92 10.23
CA TYR A 115 1.47 0.18 9.34
C TYR A 115 0.00 0.54 9.60
N LEU A 116 -0.89 0.20 8.67
CA LEU A 116 -2.33 0.39 8.84
C LEU A 116 -2.98 -0.77 9.59
N LEU A 117 -3.83 -0.46 10.56
CA LEU A 117 -4.73 -1.41 11.19
C LEU A 117 -6.16 -1.09 10.77
N ALA A 118 -6.72 -1.94 9.92
CA ALA A 118 -8.09 -1.82 9.45
C ALA A 118 -9.02 -2.61 10.36
N SER A 119 -10.00 -1.94 10.95
CA SER A 119 -10.99 -2.56 11.84
C SER A 119 -12.36 -2.64 11.21
N GLY A 120 -12.99 -3.81 11.28
CA GLY A 120 -14.33 -4.03 10.72
C GLY A 120 -14.88 -5.43 11.00
N THR A 121 -15.99 -5.77 10.35
CA THR A 121 -16.58 -7.11 10.38
C THR A 121 -15.81 -8.08 9.47
N SER A 122 -15.27 -7.55 8.36
CA SER A 122 -14.42 -8.25 7.39
C SER A 122 -13.52 -7.28 6.62
N LYS A 123 -12.54 -7.79 5.84
CA LYS A 123 -11.70 -6.92 4.99
C LYS A 123 -12.49 -6.19 3.90
N ALA A 124 -13.64 -6.73 3.50
CA ALA A 124 -14.58 -6.09 2.58
C ALA A 124 -15.45 -5.02 3.27
N GLN A 125 -15.57 -5.09 4.60
CA GLN A 125 -16.43 -4.24 5.43
C GLN A 125 -15.62 -3.63 6.58
N VAL A 126 -14.59 -2.87 6.22
CA VAL A 126 -13.81 -2.07 7.16
C VAL A 126 -14.62 -0.83 7.54
N SER A 127 -14.74 -0.56 8.84
CA SER A 127 -15.44 0.62 9.36
C SER A 127 -14.49 1.73 9.79
N THR A 128 -13.28 1.38 10.24
CA THR A 128 -12.32 2.35 10.78
C THR A 128 -10.89 1.92 10.48
N PHE A 129 -10.02 2.89 10.26
CA PHE A 129 -8.58 2.66 10.11
C PHE A 129 -7.81 3.34 11.25
N TYR A 130 -6.69 2.73 11.59
CA TYR A 130 -5.73 3.28 12.52
C TYR A 130 -4.31 3.17 11.95
N ILE A 131 -3.41 4.03 12.38
CA ILE A 131 -1.97 3.90 12.16
C ILE A 131 -1.37 3.34 13.44
N VAL A 132 -0.70 2.19 13.34
CA VAL A 132 0.09 1.65 14.45
C VAL A 132 1.51 2.17 14.33
N LEU A 133 1.92 2.94 15.34
CA LEU A 133 3.23 3.57 15.42
C LEU A 133 3.73 3.58 16.87
N ASP A 134 4.98 3.18 17.10
CA ASP A 134 5.59 3.03 18.42
C ASP A 134 4.71 2.27 19.44
N ARG A 135 4.05 1.20 18.97
CA ARG A 135 3.08 0.40 19.75
C ARG A 135 1.88 1.21 20.26
N LYS A 136 1.59 2.35 19.64
CA LYS A 136 0.39 3.16 19.87
C LYS A 136 -0.50 3.08 18.65
N VAL A 137 -1.79 3.25 18.88
CA VAL A 137 -2.80 3.26 17.84
C VAL A 137 -3.28 4.70 17.68
N LEU A 138 -3.09 5.26 16.48
CA LEU A 138 -3.56 6.59 16.11
C LEU A 138 -4.79 6.44 15.20
N PRO A 139 -5.96 7.00 15.55
CA PRO A 139 -7.13 6.92 14.69
C PRO A 139 -6.93 7.76 13.42
N CYS A 140 -7.18 7.14 12.27
CA CYS A 140 -7.23 7.88 11.01
C CYS A 140 -8.48 8.76 10.99
N GLN A 141 -8.38 9.94 10.36
CA GLN A 141 -9.55 10.80 10.13
C GLN A 141 -10.41 10.26 8.98
N SER A 142 -9.77 9.68 7.97
CA SER A 142 -10.47 9.06 6.84
C SER A 142 -10.97 7.66 7.18
N CYS A 143 -12.17 7.35 6.68
CA CYS A 143 -12.75 6.01 6.68
C CYS A 143 -12.54 5.25 5.36
N THR A 144 -11.81 5.82 4.39
CA THR A 144 -11.51 5.17 3.12
C THR A 144 -10.09 4.60 3.09
N SER A 145 -9.89 3.52 2.35
CA SER A 145 -8.58 2.88 2.20
C SER A 145 -7.50 3.84 1.69
N LEU A 146 -7.79 4.66 0.68
CA LEU A 146 -6.83 5.63 0.17
C LEU A 146 -6.55 6.76 1.17
N GLY A 147 -7.57 7.26 1.87
CA GLY A 147 -7.37 8.33 2.86
C GLY A 147 -6.56 7.85 4.07
N ALA A 148 -6.84 6.64 4.57
CA ALA A 148 -6.04 6.05 5.63
C ALA A 148 -4.59 5.82 5.20
N PHE A 149 -4.37 5.33 3.98
CA PHE A 149 -3.02 5.15 3.44
C PHE A 149 -2.29 6.48 3.20
N ASP A 150 -2.99 7.52 2.76
CA ASP A 150 -2.47 8.88 2.64
C ASP A 150 -2.01 9.45 3.99
N GLU A 151 -2.78 9.23 5.06
CA GLU A 151 -2.38 9.56 6.43
C GLU A 151 -1.16 8.74 6.90
N LEU A 152 -1.11 7.44 6.59
CA LEU A 152 0.05 6.59 6.87
C LEU A 152 1.31 7.11 6.17
N PHE A 153 1.22 7.45 4.88
CA PHE A 153 2.32 8.05 4.13
C PHE A 153 2.80 9.35 4.81
N LYS A 154 1.87 10.24 5.16
CA LYS A 154 2.20 11.53 5.78
C LYS A 154 2.81 11.39 7.17
N SER A 155 2.59 10.29 7.88
CA SER A 155 3.15 10.02 9.20
C SER A 155 4.68 10.18 9.23
N HIS A 156 5.39 9.79 8.16
CA HIS A 156 6.84 9.97 8.00
C HIS A 156 7.27 11.43 8.16
N PHE A 157 6.53 12.34 7.54
CA PHE A 157 6.87 13.76 7.48
C PHE A 157 6.36 14.56 8.69
N VAL A 158 5.32 14.06 9.36
CA VAL A 158 4.73 14.70 10.54
C VAL A 158 5.46 14.25 11.81
N PHE A 159 5.71 12.94 11.95
CA PHE A 159 6.29 12.36 13.16
C PHE A 159 7.79 12.04 13.01
N SER A 160 8.39 12.29 11.84
CA SER A 160 9.80 11.96 11.55
C SER A 160 10.15 10.48 11.72
N VAL A 161 9.18 9.61 11.42
CA VAL A 161 9.30 8.16 11.55
C VAL A 161 9.75 7.54 10.23
N LYS A 162 10.58 6.50 10.27
CA LYS A 162 10.97 5.82 9.02
C LYS A 162 9.86 4.91 8.53
N TYR A 163 9.74 4.79 7.22
CA TYR A 163 8.94 3.71 6.63
C TYR A 163 9.60 2.36 6.89
N ASP A 164 8.83 1.28 6.75
CA ASP A 164 9.39 -0.07 6.66
C ASP A 164 10.32 -0.18 5.43
N ASP A 165 11.58 -0.54 5.68
CA ASP A 165 12.61 -0.76 4.66
C ASP A 165 12.16 -1.76 3.59
N ALA A 166 11.36 -2.75 3.98
CA ALA A 166 10.83 -3.77 3.08
C ALA A 166 9.82 -3.20 2.08
N LEU A 167 9.17 -2.08 2.43
CA LEU A 167 8.22 -1.33 1.61
C LEU A 167 8.84 -0.07 0.99
N SER A 168 10.15 0.16 1.17
CA SER A 168 10.86 1.36 0.68
C SER A 168 10.54 1.69 -0.78
N SER A 169 10.52 0.70 -1.68
CA SER A 169 10.23 0.93 -3.09
C SER A 169 8.80 1.45 -3.34
N LEU A 170 7.82 1.02 -2.54
CA LEU A 170 6.45 1.53 -2.58
C LEU A 170 6.41 3.01 -2.20
N TYR A 171 6.96 3.33 -1.03
CA TYR A 171 6.95 4.69 -0.50
C TYR A 171 7.76 5.65 -1.37
N THR A 172 8.93 5.23 -1.85
CA THR A 172 9.74 6.02 -2.79
C THR A 172 8.99 6.30 -4.08
N PHE A 173 8.34 5.28 -4.68
CA PHE A 173 7.54 5.48 -5.89
C PHE A 173 6.44 6.51 -5.66
N LEU A 174 5.67 6.39 -4.57
CA LEU A 174 4.59 7.31 -4.26
C LEU A 174 5.11 8.73 -4.01
N GLN A 175 6.19 8.86 -3.24
CA GLN A 175 6.83 10.13 -2.93
C GLN A 175 7.24 10.87 -4.20
N THR A 176 7.99 10.21 -5.09
CA THR A 176 8.56 10.88 -6.27
C THR A 176 7.61 10.96 -7.45
N THR A 177 6.65 10.03 -7.59
CA THR A 177 5.81 9.90 -8.79
C THR A 177 4.40 10.43 -8.59
N VAL A 178 3.80 10.21 -7.41
CA VAL A 178 2.41 10.61 -7.16
C VAL A 178 2.36 11.94 -6.43
N TYR A 179 3.10 12.06 -5.32
CA TYR A 179 3.20 13.30 -4.54
C TYR A 179 4.14 14.34 -5.17
N ASN A 180 5.09 13.90 -6.01
CA ASN A 180 6.12 14.76 -6.60
C ASN A 180 6.95 15.51 -5.53
N ILE A 181 7.36 14.78 -4.48
CA ILE A 181 8.24 15.25 -3.41
C ILE A 181 9.66 14.75 -3.71
N ASP A 182 10.66 15.63 -3.52
CA ASP A 182 12.08 15.27 -3.52
C ASP A 182 12.55 14.45 -4.73
N ILE A 183 11.98 14.73 -5.92
CA ILE A 183 12.18 13.95 -7.16
C ILE A 183 13.67 13.85 -7.54
N SER A 184 14.44 14.92 -7.30
CA SER A 184 15.86 15.00 -7.67
C SER A 184 16.82 14.57 -6.56
N THR A 185 16.33 14.43 -5.31
CA THR A 185 17.16 14.16 -4.14
C THR A 185 16.94 12.76 -3.57
N THR A 186 15.77 12.17 -3.81
CA THR A 186 15.44 10.81 -3.34
C THR A 186 16.17 9.76 -4.20
N GLU A 187 16.87 8.84 -3.55
CA GLU A 187 17.46 7.69 -4.25
C GLU A 187 16.37 6.70 -4.67
N GLU A 188 16.12 6.61 -5.97
CA GLU A 188 15.17 5.66 -6.54
C GLU A 188 15.86 4.41 -7.09
N THR A 189 15.29 3.24 -6.81
CA THR A 189 15.74 1.99 -7.43
C THR A 189 15.49 2.01 -8.96
N PRO A 190 16.24 1.24 -9.77
CA PRO A 190 16.00 1.14 -11.21
C PRO A 190 14.55 0.75 -11.55
N ARG A 191 13.93 -0.08 -10.69
CA ARG A 191 12.55 -0.53 -10.86
C ARG A 191 11.54 0.60 -10.66
N VAL A 192 11.74 1.44 -9.65
CA VAL A 192 10.90 2.63 -9.42
C VAL A 192 11.01 3.60 -10.61
N LYS A 193 12.23 3.86 -11.09
CA LYS A 193 12.48 4.72 -12.25
C LYS A 193 11.79 4.20 -13.51
N GLU A 194 11.94 2.90 -13.78
CA GLU A 194 11.32 2.23 -14.91
C GLU A 194 9.79 2.31 -14.84
N LEU A 195 9.20 1.96 -13.69
CA LEU A 195 7.75 2.02 -13.51
C LEU A 195 7.22 3.43 -13.67
N ARG A 196 7.87 4.43 -13.06
CA ARG A 196 7.51 5.84 -13.25
C ARG A 196 7.52 6.23 -14.72
N ALA A 197 8.58 5.90 -15.46
CA ALA A 197 8.67 6.21 -16.88
C ALA A 197 7.52 5.57 -17.68
N ARG A 198 7.18 4.31 -17.41
CA ARG A 198 6.06 3.63 -18.08
C ARG A 198 4.70 4.27 -17.80
N LEU A 199 4.45 4.66 -16.55
CA LEU A 199 3.16 5.24 -16.15
C LEU A 199 3.01 6.70 -16.61
N LEU A 200 4.11 7.45 -16.72
CA LEU A 200 4.08 8.85 -17.15
C LEU A 200 4.18 9.03 -18.68
N ASN A 201 4.85 8.13 -19.39
CA ASN A 201 5.14 8.29 -20.83
C ASN A 201 4.20 7.52 -21.77
N LYS A 202 3.35 6.61 -21.28
CA LYS A 202 2.33 5.94 -22.11
C LYS A 202 1.17 6.91 -22.36
N HIS A 203 1.14 7.46 -23.58
CA HIS A 203 0.04 8.20 -24.19
C HIS A 203 -0.97 7.26 -24.83
#